data_AF-A0A7V2SUL6-F1
#
_entry.id   AF-A0A7V2SUL6-F1
#
_cell.length_a   1.000
_cell.length_b   1.000
_cell.length_c   1.000
_cell.angle_alpha   90.00
_cell.angle_beta   90.00
_cell.angle_gamma   90.00
#
_symmetry.space_group_name_H-M   'P 1'
#
loop_
_entity.id
_entity.type
_entity.pdbx_description
1 polymer ?
#
loop_
_entity_poly.entity_id
_entity_poly.type
_entity_poly.pdbx_seq_one_letter_code
_entity_poly.pdbx_strand_id
1 'polypeptide(L)'
;GDIKNYFKDGIDKGNNHPLIELSPFAQLVAWLILTHHKLPIYPDWKDEYNDAPNLTVINNWFTINFEALWNSHNCKDKELKQLIEQNWKFNDLPTKSIEWLRKARKLADNALKSLNLLNENISWLNDNIFTSHISRMCLMLADHYFSSQDKTIDKWRDNNYQVYANTHRRKKDSKQKPKLKQQLDEHLIGVACHSKKIVTALPKLNSSLNQLTNKETIKFLNGKVEKEDFIWQDKAKDEVKKLRKETIEKGFFGINMASTGKGKTIANAKIMYSLTKKTGRVRFNVALGLRTLTLQTGKEFKRLLKLQDEDIAIAVGGIAVKQLFENEQTQVDENQLNTGSESEEQILDSDYNFHYKGEIKQHSLREWTKHDERIDQLLQAPVLVSTIDHLIPATEGTKGGKQIAPMLRLLTSDLIIDEPDDFGLGDLPALCRLVNWAGMLGSRVLLSTATMPPALSYALFIAYKDGWEQYAKANLADWNNEIACAWFDENSTKTELINNSDDFQKLHNKFVSKRVKFLDSQSNHNKIAKIVTIEKAEDETISSAMAKTIQENIITLHRN
;
A
#
# COMPACT_ATOMS: atom_id res chain seq x y z
N GLY A 1 23.07 29.05 14.88
CA GLY A 1 23.23 28.50 16.24
C GLY A 1 24.61 27.92 16.36
N ASP A 2 25.20 27.94 17.55
CA ASP A 2 26.49 27.31 17.78
C ASP A 2 26.30 25.78 17.86
N ILE A 3 26.70 25.07 16.81
CA ILE A 3 26.57 23.61 16.63
C ILE A 3 27.47 22.83 17.61
N LYS A 4 28.33 23.53 18.36
CA LYS A 4 29.27 22.93 19.33
C LYS A 4 28.60 22.10 20.42
N ASN A 5 27.31 22.30 20.69
CA ASN A 5 26.57 21.60 21.74
C ASN A 5 25.68 20.45 21.22
N TYR A 6 25.74 20.10 19.92
CA TYR A 6 25.00 18.96 19.38
C TYR A 6 25.81 17.67 19.46
N PHE A 7 25.13 16.57 19.77
CA PHE A 7 25.69 15.22 19.66
C PHE A 7 25.82 14.83 18.19
N LYS A 8 26.99 14.28 17.82
CA LYS A 8 27.36 13.98 16.45
C LYS A 8 27.56 12.47 16.25
N ASP A 9 26.54 11.82 15.72
CA ASP A 9 26.63 10.41 15.34
C ASP A 9 27.84 10.14 14.42
N GLY A 10 28.62 9.10 14.75
CA GLY A 10 29.84 8.73 14.04
C GLY A 10 31.10 9.52 14.42
N ILE A 11 30.99 10.54 15.29
CA ILE A 11 32.13 11.30 15.82
C ILE A 11 32.20 11.21 17.34
N ASP A 12 31.10 11.56 18.01
CA ASP A 12 31.03 11.58 19.47
C ASP A 12 30.90 10.15 20.01
N LYS A 13 31.49 9.90 21.17
CA LYS A 13 31.42 8.59 21.83
C LYS A 13 30.11 8.46 22.61
N GLY A 14 29.54 7.26 22.58
CA GLY A 14 28.30 6.92 23.27
C GLY A 14 27.13 6.83 22.31
N ASN A 15 25.93 6.75 22.86
CA ASN A 15 24.69 6.79 22.10
C ASN A 15 23.80 7.85 22.72
N ASN A 16 23.21 8.72 21.89
CA ASN A 16 22.26 9.72 22.33
C ASN A 16 20.97 9.47 21.55
N HIS A 17 19.85 9.31 22.27
CA HIS A 17 18.55 9.06 21.66
C HIS A 17 17.66 10.30 21.84
N PRO A 18 18.02 11.45 21.21
CA PRO A 18 17.36 12.73 21.48
C PRO A 18 15.88 12.71 21.12
N LEU A 19 15.45 11.79 20.24
CA LEU A 19 14.07 11.64 19.85
C LEU A 19 13.17 11.16 21.01
N ILE A 20 13.72 10.40 21.97
CA ILE A 20 12.93 9.86 23.09
C ILE A 20 12.46 10.98 24.02
N GLU A 21 13.31 11.99 24.24
CA GLU A 21 13.02 13.11 25.15
C GLU A 21 12.08 14.17 24.53
N LEU A 22 11.81 14.08 23.23
CA LEU A 22 10.88 14.98 22.56
C LEU A 22 9.43 14.73 23.00
N SER A 23 8.62 15.79 23.03
CA SER A 23 7.17 15.65 23.20
C SER A 23 6.56 14.85 22.05
N PRO A 24 5.39 14.19 22.23
CA PRO A 24 4.83 13.28 21.23
C PRO A 24 4.67 13.89 19.84
N PHE A 25 4.28 15.17 19.75
CA PHE A 25 4.17 15.86 18.45
C PHE A 25 5.55 16.16 17.84
N ALA A 26 6.54 16.52 18.66
CA ALA A 26 7.91 16.73 18.19
C ALA A 26 8.55 15.42 17.73
N GLN A 27 8.24 14.28 18.36
CA GLN A 27 8.60 12.95 17.88
C GLN A 27 8.04 12.66 16.48
N LEU A 28 6.75 12.99 16.24
CA LEU A 28 6.16 12.88 14.91
C LEU A 28 6.89 13.74 13.88
N VAL A 29 7.15 15.01 14.20
CA VAL A 29 7.87 15.92 13.29
C VAL A 29 9.26 15.38 12.97
N ALA A 30 10.00 14.91 13.97
CA ALA A 30 11.32 14.33 13.77
C ALA A 30 11.26 13.03 12.95
N TRP A 31 10.27 12.18 13.19
CA TRP A 31 10.04 10.97 12.39
C TRP A 31 9.75 11.30 10.93
N LEU A 32 8.92 12.30 10.65
CA LEU A 32 8.64 12.74 9.27
C LEU A 32 9.90 13.28 8.59
N ILE A 33 10.72 14.08 9.29
CA ILE A 33 12.01 14.55 8.78
C ILE A 33 12.92 13.36 8.47
N LEU A 34 13.01 12.38 9.36
CA LEU A 34 13.90 11.25 9.18
C LEU A 34 13.47 10.33 8.03
N THR A 35 12.17 10.13 7.88
CA THR A 35 11.64 9.05 7.04
C THR A 35 11.16 9.46 5.65
N HIS A 36 11.19 10.75 5.30
CA HIS A 36 10.61 11.22 4.03
C HIS A 36 11.30 10.70 2.76
N HIS A 37 12.50 10.14 2.81
CA HIS A 37 13.10 9.47 1.65
C HIS A 37 13.03 7.94 1.76
N LYS A 38 13.36 7.42 2.93
CA LYS A 38 13.41 5.97 3.22
C LYS A 38 12.94 5.70 4.65
N LEU A 39 12.25 4.59 4.87
CA LEU A 39 12.03 4.09 6.23
C LEU A 39 13.36 3.59 6.82
N PRO A 40 13.64 3.83 8.11
CA PRO A 40 14.82 3.28 8.75
C PRO A 40 14.79 1.74 8.75
N ILE A 41 15.92 1.11 8.43
CA ILE A 41 16.06 -0.36 8.34
C ILE A 41 17.30 -0.76 9.11
N TYR A 42 17.21 -1.77 9.96
CA TYR A 42 18.38 -2.33 10.62
C TYR A 42 19.27 -3.06 9.59
N PRO A 43 20.58 -2.77 9.52
CA PRO A 43 21.53 -3.37 8.58
C PRO A 43 21.96 -4.78 9.01
N ASP A 44 21.04 -5.74 9.01
CA ASP A 44 21.32 -7.15 9.30
C ASP A 44 22.24 -7.82 8.25
N TRP A 45 22.38 -7.22 7.07
CA TRP A 45 23.30 -7.66 6.02
C TRP A 45 24.77 -7.30 6.23
N LYS A 46 25.11 -6.56 7.29
CA LYS A 46 26.49 -6.22 7.64
C LYS A 46 26.94 -7.05 8.84
N ASP A 47 27.88 -7.96 8.62
CA ASP A 47 28.43 -8.89 9.64
C ASP A 47 28.99 -8.19 10.89
N GLU A 48 29.35 -6.91 10.77
CA GLU A 48 29.81 -6.07 11.88
C GLU A 48 28.71 -5.76 12.91
N TYR A 49 27.44 -5.98 12.57
CA TYR A 49 26.27 -5.67 13.40
C TYR A 49 25.52 -6.94 13.82
N ASN A 50 25.97 -7.57 14.91
CA ASN A 50 25.40 -8.83 15.41
C ASN A 50 24.23 -8.69 16.39
N ASP A 51 23.88 -7.46 16.79
CA ASP A 51 22.83 -7.19 17.78
C ASP A 51 21.49 -6.88 17.11
N ALA A 52 20.96 -7.86 16.36
CA ALA A 52 19.68 -7.70 15.68
C ALA A 52 18.55 -7.32 16.67
N PRO A 53 17.63 -6.41 16.28
CA PRO A 53 16.55 -5.97 17.16
C PRO A 53 15.67 -7.15 17.59
N ASN A 54 15.46 -7.29 18.91
CA ASN A 54 14.64 -8.37 19.42
C ASN A 54 13.15 -8.10 19.20
N LEU A 55 12.51 -8.93 18.38
CA LEU A 55 11.09 -8.84 18.06
C LEU A 55 10.16 -9.06 19.27
N THR A 56 10.61 -9.72 20.34
CA THR A 56 9.79 -9.93 21.55
C THR A 56 9.50 -8.62 22.30
N VAL A 57 10.27 -7.57 22.05
CA VAL A 57 10.10 -6.23 22.65
C VAL A 57 9.75 -5.18 21.59
N ILE A 58 9.09 -5.59 20.50
CA ILE A 58 8.75 -4.71 19.37
C ILE A 58 7.96 -3.46 19.79
N ASN A 59 7.17 -3.51 20.85
CA ASN A 59 6.44 -2.34 21.37
C ASN A 59 7.38 -1.21 21.85
N ASN A 60 8.64 -1.54 22.14
CA ASN A 60 9.68 -0.59 22.55
C ASN A 60 10.69 -0.32 21.42
N TRP A 61 10.32 -0.58 20.16
CA TRP A 61 11.21 -0.41 19.01
C TRP A 61 11.84 0.99 18.96
N PHE A 62 11.05 2.04 19.24
CA PHE A 62 11.47 3.44 19.17
C PHE A 62 12.37 3.84 20.34
N THR A 63 12.19 3.25 21.52
CA THR A 63 12.86 3.67 22.76
C THR A 63 14.11 2.86 23.09
N ILE A 64 14.17 1.59 22.67
CA ILE A 64 15.27 0.68 23.01
C ILE A 64 16.15 0.38 21.80
N ASN A 65 15.55 0.13 20.63
CA ASN A 65 16.26 -0.46 19.50
C ASN A 65 16.65 0.55 18.41
N PHE A 66 16.08 1.77 18.45
CA PHE A 66 16.20 2.73 17.36
C PHE A 66 17.47 3.59 17.48
N GLU A 67 18.40 3.40 16.54
CA GLU A 67 19.71 4.07 16.51
C GLU A 67 19.98 4.76 15.15
N ALA A 68 20.95 5.67 15.12
CA ALA A 68 21.38 6.35 13.91
C ALA A 68 21.78 5.39 12.77
N LEU A 69 22.31 4.20 13.11
CA LEU A 69 22.70 3.18 12.12
C LEU A 69 21.53 2.72 11.25
N TRP A 70 20.27 2.81 11.72
CA TRP A 70 19.10 2.38 10.95
C TRP A 70 18.83 3.28 9.75
N ASN A 71 19.23 4.55 9.86
CA ASN A 71 19.06 5.54 8.80
C ASN A 71 20.37 5.81 8.04
N SER A 72 21.51 5.65 8.70
CA SER A 72 22.84 5.82 8.11
C SER A 72 23.73 4.62 8.43
N HIS A 73 23.61 3.56 7.65
CA HIS A 73 24.30 2.27 7.86
C HIS A 73 25.84 2.37 7.86
N ASN A 74 26.36 3.50 7.39
CA ASN A 74 27.78 3.83 7.27
C ASN A 74 28.27 4.77 8.38
N CYS A 75 27.43 5.14 9.36
CA CYS A 75 27.80 6.11 10.40
C CYS A 75 28.91 5.60 11.35
N LYS A 76 29.14 4.29 11.40
CA LYS A 76 30.23 3.65 12.17
C LYS A 76 31.41 3.20 11.28
N ASP A 77 31.35 3.47 9.98
CA ASP A 77 32.37 3.08 9.01
C ASP A 77 33.65 3.90 9.19
N LYS A 78 34.76 3.21 9.48
CA LYS A 78 36.06 3.84 9.75
C LYS A 78 36.69 4.41 8.48
N GLU A 79 36.41 3.85 7.31
CA GLU A 79 36.98 4.30 6.04
C GLU A 79 36.35 5.64 5.60
N LEU A 80 35.11 5.90 6.02
CA LEU A 80 34.35 7.10 5.67
C LEU A 80 34.48 8.24 6.68
N LYS A 81 35.39 8.14 7.66
CA LYS A 81 35.53 9.10 8.76
C LYS A 81 35.57 10.57 8.32
N GLN A 82 36.32 10.88 7.27
CA GLN A 82 36.42 12.26 6.77
C GLN A 82 35.09 12.77 6.18
N LEU A 83 34.32 11.91 5.52
CA LEU A 83 33.00 12.26 4.98
C LEU A 83 31.97 12.41 6.11
N ILE A 84 32.02 11.54 7.12
CA ILE A 84 31.21 11.67 8.34
C ILE A 84 31.49 13.02 9.01
N GLU A 85 32.76 13.41 9.17
CA GLU A 85 33.15 14.72 9.71
C GLU A 85 32.63 15.90 8.87
N GLN A 86 32.49 15.74 7.56
CA GLN A 86 31.92 16.77 6.68
C GLN A 86 30.41 16.92 6.84
N ASN A 87 29.66 15.85 7.14
CA ASN A 87 28.21 15.92 7.38
C ASN A 87 27.84 16.82 8.57
N TRP A 88 28.77 17.04 9.50
CA TRP A 88 28.59 17.91 10.67
C TRP A 88 29.17 19.32 10.48
N LYS A 89 29.61 19.67 9.26
CA LYS A 89 30.07 21.03 8.90
C LYS A 89 28.99 21.74 8.09
N PHE A 90 28.45 22.81 8.67
CA PHE A 90 27.37 23.58 8.07
C PHE A 90 27.88 24.95 7.64
N ASN A 91 27.62 25.34 6.39
CA ASN A 91 27.88 26.71 5.93
C ASN A 91 26.94 27.69 6.65
N ASP A 92 25.63 27.45 6.52
CA ASP A 92 24.57 28.16 7.22
C ASP A 92 23.42 27.20 7.52
N LEU A 93 22.53 27.62 8.43
CA LEU A 93 21.29 26.90 8.75
C LEU A 93 20.08 27.76 8.35
N PRO A 94 18.92 27.16 8.04
CA PRO A 94 17.70 27.90 7.69
C PRO A 94 17.29 28.96 8.70
N THR A 95 17.71 28.82 9.98
CA THR A 95 17.53 29.83 11.02
C THR A 95 18.19 31.19 10.72
N LYS A 96 19.08 31.30 9.73
CA LYS A 96 19.64 32.57 9.27
C LYS A 96 18.80 33.26 8.18
N SER A 97 17.87 32.54 7.55
CA SER A 97 16.91 33.12 6.60
C SER A 97 15.72 33.73 7.35
N ILE A 98 15.51 35.03 7.19
CA ILE A 98 14.40 35.76 7.80
C ILE A 98 13.06 35.23 7.26
N GLU A 99 13.02 34.93 5.97
CA GLU A 99 11.82 34.41 5.30
C GLU A 99 11.43 33.03 5.84
N TRP A 100 12.40 32.13 6.01
CA TRP A 100 12.14 30.83 6.62
C TRP A 100 11.67 30.96 8.07
N LEU A 101 12.36 31.76 8.90
CA LEU A 101 11.98 31.97 10.30
C LEU A 101 10.56 32.51 10.43
N ARG A 102 10.19 33.48 9.59
CA ARG A 102 8.84 34.08 9.59
C ARG A 102 7.77 33.03 9.29
N LYS A 103 8.01 32.12 8.35
CA LYS A 103 7.09 31.03 8.01
C LYS A 103 7.04 29.97 9.11
N ALA A 104 8.18 29.55 9.62
CA ALA A 104 8.30 28.57 10.69
C ALA A 104 7.55 29.02 11.95
N ARG A 105 7.75 30.28 12.40
CA ARG A 105 7.04 30.87 13.55
C ARG A 105 5.52 30.84 13.35
N LYS A 106 5.04 31.29 12.19
CA LYS A 106 3.61 31.27 11.87
C LYS A 106 3.03 29.85 11.91
N LEU A 107 3.77 28.84 11.44
CA LEU A 107 3.31 27.45 11.50
C LEU A 107 3.33 26.91 12.93
N ALA A 108 4.36 27.21 13.70
CA ALA A 108 4.45 26.85 15.12
C ALA A 108 3.30 27.46 15.94
N ASP A 109 2.97 28.73 15.74
CA ASP A 109 1.84 29.40 16.43
C ASP A 109 0.50 28.73 16.11
N ASN A 110 0.29 28.32 14.87
CA ASN A 110 -0.94 27.62 14.47
C ASN A 110 -0.96 26.20 15.04
N ALA A 111 0.16 25.48 15.00
CA ALA A 111 0.28 24.14 15.56
C ALA A 111 0.00 24.16 17.06
N LEU A 112 0.60 25.11 17.81
CA LEU A 112 0.37 25.25 19.25
C LEU A 112 -1.12 25.43 19.59
N LYS A 113 -1.83 26.29 18.84
CA LYS A 113 -3.28 26.47 19.02
C LYS A 113 -4.07 25.19 18.78
N SER A 114 -3.72 24.42 17.74
CA SER A 114 -4.39 23.16 17.43
C SER A 114 -4.05 22.06 18.44
N LEU A 115 -2.80 21.97 18.89
CA LEU A 115 -2.35 20.97 19.85
C LEU A 115 -3.00 21.16 21.22
N ASN A 116 -3.24 22.41 21.64
CA ASN A 116 -3.95 22.71 22.88
C ASN A 116 -5.42 22.24 22.88
N LEU A 117 -5.97 21.87 21.71
CA LEU A 117 -7.32 21.30 21.58
C LEU A 117 -7.30 19.76 21.58
N LEU A 118 -6.11 19.15 21.53
CA LEU A 118 -5.92 17.70 21.50
C LEU A 118 -5.46 17.21 22.88
N ASN A 119 -5.73 15.94 23.18
CA ASN A 119 -5.27 15.33 24.42
C ASN A 119 -3.74 15.23 24.45
N GLU A 120 -3.12 15.53 25.59
CA GLU A 120 -1.65 15.58 25.74
C GLU A 120 -0.97 14.19 25.63
N ASN A 121 -1.72 13.10 25.83
CA ASN A 121 -1.18 11.73 25.90
C ASN A 121 -1.25 10.93 24.59
N ILE A 122 -1.40 11.59 23.44
CA ILE A 122 -1.51 10.91 22.15
C ILE A 122 -0.12 10.47 21.64
N SER A 123 0.11 9.17 21.48
CA SER A 123 1.23 8.67 20.68
C SER A 123 0.90 8.72 19.19
N TRP A 124 1.54 9.63 18.47
CA TRP A 124 1.35 9.74 17.02
C TRP A 124 1.98 8.57 16.25
N LEU A 125 3.09 8.03 16.76
CA LEU A 125 3.86 6.99 16.08
C LEU A 125 3.28 5.58 16.30
N ASN A 126 2.71 5.31 17.48
CA ASN A 126 2.19 3.97 17.82
C ASN A 126 0.66 3.89 17.76
N ASP A 127 -0.05 4.97 18.13
CA ASP A 127 -1.51 4.91 18.32
C ASP A 127 -2.32 5.68 17.27
N ASN A 128 -1.66 6.48 16.42
CA ASN A 128 -2.31 7.27 15.34
C ASN A 128 -1.58 7.07 14.01
N ILE A 129 -1.41 5.80 13.63
CA ILE A 129 -0.64 5.36 12.48
C ILE A 129 -1.19 5.97 11.17
N PHE A 130 -2.52 6.11 11.05
CA PHE A 130 -3.14 6.81 9.91
C PHE A 130 -2.57 8.23 9.72
N THR A 131 -2.60 9.06 10.77
CA THR A 131 -2.16 10.45 10.69
C THR A 131 -0.68 10.54 10.31
N SER A 132 0.14 9.67 10.89
CA SER A 132 1.58 9.60 10.64
C SER A 132 1.89 9.24 9.18
N HIS A 133 1.29 8.17 8.66
CA HIS A 133 1.56 7.74 7.28
C HIS A 133 0.93 8.67 6.23
N ILE A 134 -0.25 9.26 6.49
CA ILE A 134 -0.83 10.27 5.60
C ILE A 134 0.05 11.52 5.57
N SER A 135 0.54 11.97 6.72
CA SER A 135 1.46 13.11 6.81
C SER A 135 2.77 12.85 6.07
N ARG A 136 3.35 11.65 6.21
CA ARG A 136 4.53 11.21 5.44
C ARG A 136 4.25 11.21 3.95
N MET A 137 3.15 10.62 3.50
CA MET A 137 2.75 10.59 2.08
C MET A 137 2.60 12.02 1.51
N CYS A 138 1.94 12.93 2.23
CA CYS A 138 1.77 14.31 1.79
C CYS A 138 3.09 15.08 1.73
N LEU A 139 3.98 14.88 2.70
CA LEU A 139 5.33 15.46 2.71
C LEU A 139 6.13 15.00 1.50
N MET A 140 6.16 13.68 1.25
CA MET A 140 6.90 13.09 0.14
C MET A 140 6.37 13.55 -1.22
N LEU A 141 5.05 13.59 -1.39
CA LEU A 141 4.43 14.07 -2.63
C LEU A 141 4.71 15.57 -2.86
N ALA A 142 4.70 16.39 -1.80
CA ALA A 142 5.05 17.80 -1.89
C ALA A 142 6.52 18.02 -2.24
N ASP A 143 7.41 17.24 -1.63
CA ASP A 143 8.84 17.30 -1.89
C ASP A 143 9.16 16.91 -3.33
N HIS A 144 8.70 15.75 -3.79
CA HIS A 144 8.87 15.32 -5.17
C HIS A 144 8.32 16.37 -6.16
N TYR A 145 7.11 16.89 -5.91
CA TYR A 145 6.52 17.91 -6.76
C TYR A 145 7.36 19.20 -6.79
N PHE A 146 7.76 19.74 -5.64
CA PHE A 146 8.46 21.02 -5.58
C PHE A 146 9.90 20.91 -6.10
N SER A 147 10.56 19.79 -5.82
CA SER A 147 11.86 19.42 -6.37
C SER A 147 11.85 19.34 -7.89
N SER A 148 10.75 18.90 -8.52
CA SER A 148 10.63 18.86 -9.99
C SER A 148 10.41 20.23 -10.65
N GLN A 149 10.07 21.30 -9.90
CA GLN A 149 9.76 22.60 -10.51
C GLN A 149 11.01 23.32 -11.03
N ASP A 150 10.96 23.83 -12.26
CA ASP A 150 12.06 24.63 -12.83
C ASP A 150 12.07 26.08 -12.35
N LYS A 151 10.89 26.61 -12.00
CA LYS A 151 10.74 28.01 -11.61
C LYS A 151 11.16 28.21 -10.17
N THR A 152 12.05 29.19 -9.99
CA THR A 152 12.43 29.68 -8.67
C THR A 152 11.48 30.77 -8.20
N ILE A 153 11.34 30.91 -6.89
CA ILE A 153 10.40 31.82 -6.24
C ILE A 153 11.20 32.77 -5.34
N ASP A 154 11.62 33.90 -5.92
CA ASP A 154 12.52 34.85 -5.27
C ASP A 154 11.97 35.42 -3.95
N LYS A 155 10.63 35.55 -3.83
CA LYS A 155 9.99 36.01 -2.59
C LYS A 155 10.16 35.08 -1.38
N TRP A 156 10.69 33.86 -1.58
CA TRP A 156 10.97 32.90 -0.50
C TRP A 156 12.46 32.76 -0.23
N ARG A 157 13.29 33.51 -0.95
CA ARG A 157 14.74 33.53 -0.81
C ARG A 157 15.16 34.68 0.07
N ASP A 158 16.09 34.42 0.99
CA ASP A 158 16.84 35.46 1.66
C ASP A 158 18.14 35.73 0.89
N ASN A 159 18.35 36.98 0.47
CA ASN A 159 19.53 37.38 -0.31
C ASN A 159 20.85 37.08 0.41
N ASN A 160 20.84 37.07 1.75
CA ASN A 160 22.02 36.80 2.57
C ASN A 160 22.20 35.30 2.88
N TYR A 161 21.32 34.43 2.37
CA TYR A 161 21.36 32.99 2.59
C TYR A 161 21.76 32.26 1.30
N GLN A 162 22.98 31.72 1.28
CA GLN A 162 23.60 31.14 0.08
C GLN A 162 23.77 29.62 0.18
N VAL A 163 22.77 28.95 0.77
CA VAL A 163 22.69 27.48 0.85
C VAL A 163 21.62 26.98 -0.11
N TYR A 164 21.94 25.92 -0.84
CA TYR A 164 21.09 25.38 -1.91
C TYR A 164 20.64 23.96 -1.58
N ALA A 165 19.40 23.64 -1.96
CA ALA A 165 18.81 22.32 -1.77
C ALA A 165 19.11 21.36 -2.92
N ASN A 166 19.09 21.85 -4.17
CA ASN A 166 19.21 21.01 -5.34
C ASN A 166 19.88 21.72 -6.54
N THR A 167 20.12 20.93 -7.60
CA THR A 167 20.77 21.39 -8.83
C THR A 167 19.90 21.08 -10.05
N HIS A 168 20.14 21.76 -11.17
CA HIS A 168 19.53 21.42 -12.44
C HIS A 168 20.06 20.08 -12.96
N ARG A 169 19.17 19.31 -13.58
CA ARG A 169 19.51 18.01 -14.17
C ARG A 169 20.68 18.14 -15.14
N ARG A 170 21.70 17.30 -14.95
CA ARG A 170 22.83 17.21 -15.86
C ARG A 170 22.34 16.61 -17.19
N LYS A 171 22.60 17.29 -18.31
CA LYS A 171 22.45 16.67 -19.64
C LYS A 171 23.47 15.53 -19.75
N LYS A 172 23.04 14.34 -20.20
CA LYS A 172 23.84 13.10 -20.22
C LYS A 172 25.23 13.27 -20.88
N ASP A 173 25.41 14.24 -21.77
CA ASP A 173 26.67 14.48 -22.50
C ASP A 173 27.47 15.70 -22.03
N SER A 174 27.05 16.38 -20.95
CA SER A 174 27.75 17.58 -20.46
C SER A 174 28.82 17.24 -19.42
N LYS A 175 30.06 17.71 -19.65
CA LYS A 175 31.15 17.70 -18.64
C LYS A 175 31.03 18.83 -17.61
N GLN A 176 30.08 19.76 -17.76
CA GLN A 176 29.91 20.87 -16.81
C GLN A 176 29.22 20.41 -15.53
N LYS A 177 29.63 20.98 -14.39
CA LYS A 177 28.95 20.80 -13.11
C LYS A 177 27.50 21.29 -13.21
N PRO A 178 26.53 20.58 -12.61
CA PRO A 178 25.14 21.00 -12.64
C PRO A 178 24.99 22.36 -11.95
N LYS A 179 24.20 23.26 -12.55
CA LYS A 179 23.95 24.59 -11.99
C LYS A 179 23.04 24.48 -10.77
N LEU A 180 23.33 25.25 -9.72
CA LEU A 180 22.47 25.36 -8.54
C LEU A 180 21.08 25.87 -8.94
N LYS A 181 20.01 25.29 -8.38
CA LYS A 181 18.62 25.60 -8.77
C LYS A 181 17.85 26.32 -7.64
N GLN A 182 17.42 25.59 -6.61
CA GLN A 182 16.63 26.14 -5.50
C GLN A 182 17.51 26.41 -4.28
N GLN A 183 17.31 27.56 -3.64
CA GLN A 183 17.89 27.81 -2.31
C GLN A 183 17.17 26.95 -1.26
N LEU A 184 17.85 26.62 -0.16
CA LEU A 184 17.32 25.70 0.83
C LEU A 184 16.11 26.27 1.58
N ASP A 185 16.08 27.56 1.88
CA ASP A 185 14.93 28.23 2.50
C ASP A 185 13.70 28.25 1.57
N GLU A 186 13.90 28.63 0.30
CA GLU A 186 12.89 28.56 -0.74
C GLU A 186 12.29 27.15 -0.86
N HIS A 187 13.15 26.14 -0.91
CA HIS A 187 12.74 24.75 -1.01
C HIS A 187 11.90 24.32 0.20
N LEU A 188 12.40 24.55 1.43
CA LEU A 188 11.68 24.21 2.66
C LEU A 188 10.30 24.92 2.75
N ILE A 189 10.22 26.20 2.37
CA ILE A 189 8.97 26.96 2.34
C ILE A 189 8.02 26.40 1.27
N GLY A 190 8.56 26.04 0.09
CA GLY A 190 7.81 25.47 -1.01
C GLY A 190 7.17 24.13 -0.66
N VAL A 191 7.97 23.20 -0.13
CA VAL A 191 7.49 21.89 0.34
C VAL A 191 6.43 22.05 1.44
N ALA A 192 6.64 22.94 2.43
CA ALA A 192 5.65 23.20 3.47
C ALA A 192 4.33 23.77 2.89
N CYS A 193 4.40 24.70 1.94
CA CYS A 193 3.21 25.26 1.29
C CYS A 193 2.43 24.20 0.50
N HIS A 194 3.12 23.36 -0.28
CA HIS A 194 2.48 22.31 -1.06
C HIS A 194 1.96 21.18 -0.16
N SER A 195 2.66 20.80 0.90
CA SER A 195 2.18 19.84 1.90
C SER A 195 0.83 20.26 2.48
N LYS A 196 0.69 21.54 2.88
CA LYS A 196 -0.58 22.09 3.36
C LYS A 196 -1.70 22.00 2.31
N LYS A 197 -1.39 22.34 1.05
CA LYS A 197 -2.36 22.28 -0.05
C LYS A 197 -2.82 20.84 -0.32
N ILE A 198 -1.90 19.87 -0.34
CA ILE A 198 -2.20 18.45 -0.53
C ILE A 198 -3.13 17.96 0.58
N VAL A 199 -2.78 18.19 1.84
CA VAL A 199 -3.61 17.78 3.00
C VAL A 199 -5.01 18.39 2.92
N THR A 200 -5.12 19.66 2.48
CA THR A 200 -6.42 20.33 2.30
C THR A 200 -7.23 19.76 1.13
N ALA A 201 -6.56 19.26 0.10
CA ALA A 201 -7.18 18.69 -1.10
C ALA A 201 -7.56 17.20 -0.95
N LEU A 202 -6.91 16.48 -0.04
CA LEU A 202 -7.07 15.04 0.16
C LEU A 202 -8.52 14.62 0.49
N PRO A 203 -9.26 15.29 1.40
CA PRO A 203 -10.65 14.91 1.70
C PRO A 203 -11.60 14.98 0.48
N LYS A 204 -11.27 15.82 -0.51
CA LYS A 204 -12.07 15.97 -1.74
C LYS A 204 -11.72 14.93 -2.81
N LEU A 205 -10.63 14.19 -2.64
CA LEU A 205 -10.09 13.30 -3.65
C LEU A 205 -11.13 12.30 -4.12
N ASN A 206 -11.73 11.54 -3.19
CA ASN A 206 -12.71 10.52 -3.50
C ASN A 206 -13.91 11.06 -4.29
N SER A 207 -14.45 12.23 -3.91
CA SER A 207 -15.56 12.88 -4.62
C SER A 207 -15.17 13.47 -5.98
N SER A 208 -13.88 13.73 -6.23
CA SER A 208 -13.37 14.34 -7.47
C SER A 208 -12.87 13.33 -8.50
N LEU A 209 -12.75 12.05 -8.14
CA LEU A 209 -12.35 10.97 -9.05
C LEU A 209 -13.55 10.41 -9.81
N ASN A 210 -13.29 9.80 -10.98
CA ASN A 210 -14.34 9.13 -11.75
C ASN A 210 -14.99 8.01 -10.94
N GLN A 211 -16.30 7.85 -11.09
CA GLN A 211 -17.05 6.74 -10.52
C GLN A 211 -17.53 5.83 -11.62
N LEU A 212 -17.87 4.59 -11.26
CA LEU A 212 -18.49 3.68 -12.20
C LEU A 212 -19.88 4.20 -12.58
N THR A 213 -20.01 4.76 -13.78
CA THR A 213 -21.23 5.47 -14.25
C THR A 213 -21.85 4.87 -15.50
N ASN A 214 -21.17 3.93 -16.16
CA ASN A 214 -21.67 3.29 -17.36
C ASN A 214 -23.01 2.57 -17.11
N LYS A 215 -24.03 2.94 -17.89
CA LYS A 215 -25.42 2.47 -17.71
C LYS A 215 -25.56 0.95 -17.87
N GLU A 216 -24.86 0.35 -18.83
CA GLU A 216 -24.94 -1.09 -19.09
C GLU A 216 -24.28 -1.89 -17.98
N THR A 217 -23.08 -1.47 -17.54
CA THR A 217 -22.38 -2.05 -16.40
C THR A 217 -23.26 -1.97 -15.14
N ILE A 218 -23.80 -0.78 -14.85
CA ILE A 218 -24.69 -0.57 -13.70
C ILE A 218 -25.92 -1.46 -13.79
N LYS A 219 -26.55 -1.56 -14.98
CA LYS A 219 -27.71 -2.44 -15.19
C LYS A 219 -27.34 -3.90 -14.93
N PHE A 220 -26.17 -4.34 -15.38
CA PHE A 220 -25.66 -5.69 -15.16
C PHE A 220 -25.37 -6.00 -13.69
N LEU A 221 -24.64 -5.11 -13.00
CA LEU A 221 -24.29 -5.29 -11.59
C LEU A 221 -25.55 -5.27 -10.70
N ASN A 222 -26.54 -4.41 -10.98
CA ASN A 222 -27.81 -4.40 -10.24
C ASN A 222 -28.76 -5.54 -10.63
N GLY A 223 -28.69 -6.00 -11.89
CA GLY A 223 -29.64 -6.93 -12.50
C GLY A 223 -29.76 -8.25 -11.73
N LYS A 224 -30.93 -8.88 -11.88
CA LYS A 224 -31.16 -10.23 -11.39
C LYS A 224 -30.39 -11.24 -12.22
N VAL A 225 -30.02 -12.34 -11.60
CA VAL A 225 -29.36 -13.46 -12.26
C VAL A 225 -30.41 -14.45 -12.72
N GLU A 226 -30.41 -14.78 -14.02
CA GLU A 226 -31.40 -15.67 -14.62
C GLU A 226 -31.00 -17.16 -14.52
N LYS A 227 -29.70 -17.46 -14.55
CA LYS A 227 -29.21 -18.83 -14.50
C LYS A 227 -29.20 -19.37 -13.08
N GLU A 228 -29.83 -20.52 -12.87
CA GLU A 228 -30.04 -21.16 -11.57
C GLU A 228 -28.76 -21.34 -10.76
N ASP A 229 -27.68 -21.82 -11.40
CA ASP A 229 -26.35 -22.00 -10.79
C ASP A 229 -25.75 -20.75 -10.13
N PHE A 230 -26.24 -19.57 -10.51
CA PHE A 230 -25.69 -18.27 -10.12
C PHE A 230 -26.69 -17.41 -9.33
N ILE A 231 -27.89 -17.91 -9.01
CA ILE A 231 -28.91 -17.17 -8.25
C ILE A 231 -28.40 -16.74 -6.87
N TRP A 232 -27.48 -17.50 -6.27
CA TRP A 232 -26.85 -17.17 -4.99
C TRP A 232 -26.22 -15.77 -4.97
N GLN A 233 -25.78 -15.26 -6.12
CA GLN A 233 -25.20 -13.91 -6.26
C GLN A 233 -26.23 -12.82 -5.94
N ASP A 234 -27.52 -13.04 -6.24
CA ASP A 234 -28.58 -12.09 -5.88
C ASP A 234 -28.84 -12.08 -4.38
N LYS A 235 -28.79 -13.23 -3.71
CA LYS A 235 -28.88 -13.33 -2.25
C LYS A 235 -27.71 -12.62 -1.58
N ALA A 236 -26.49 -12.88 -2.05
CA ALA A 236 -25.28 -12.20 -1.56
C ALA A 236 -25.41 -10.67 -1.69
N LYS A 237 -25.82 -10.22 -2.88
CA LYS A 237 -26.11 -8.82 -3.20
C LYS A 237 -27.14 -8.22 -2.25
N ASP A 238 -28.26 -8.89 -2.00
CA ASP A 238 -29.35 -8.36 -1.18
C ASP A 238 -29.03 -8.32 0.32
N GLU A 239 -28.25 -9.28 0.83
CA GLU A 239 -27.78 -9.25 2.22
C GLU A 239 -26.81 -8.08 2.47
N VAL A 240 -25.83 -7.84 1.59
CA VAL A 240 -24.89 -6.73 1.80
C VAL A 240 -25.54 -5.35 1.65
N LYS A 241 -26.68 -5.25 0.95
CA LYS A 241 -27.46 -3.99 0.91
C LYS A 241 -27.91 -3.56 2.31
N LYS A 242 -28.11 -4.51 3.22
CA LYS A 242 -28.53 -4.24 4.59
C LYS A 242 -27.41 -3.64 5.43
N LEU A 243 -26.15 -3.97 5.13
CA LEU A 243 -24.95 -3.49 5.85
C LEU A 243 -24.42 -2.12 5.38
N ARG A 244 -25.02 -1.51 4.36
CA ARG A 244 -24.46 -0.32 3.69
C ARG A 244 -24.09 0.81 4.64
N LYS A 245 -24.96 1.10 5.62
CA LYS A 245 -24.76 2.21 6.54
C LYS A 245 -23.63 1.87 7.51
N GLU A 246 -23.67 0.67 8.04
CA GLU A 246 -22.73 0.09 8.98
C GLU A 246 -21.32 0.11 8.37
N THR A 247 -21.17 -0.22 7.08
CA THR A 247 -19.85 -0.27 6.44
C THR A 247 -19.13 1.08 6.34
N ILE A 248 -19.83 2.21 6.52
CA ILE A 248 -19.21 3.55 6.52
C ILE A 248 -18.46 3.78 7.83
N GLU A 249 -19.03 3.34 8.94
CA GLU A 249 -18.51 3.58 10.30
C GLU A 249 -17.71 2.38 10.83
N LYS A 250 -18.04 1.17 10.37
CA LYS A 250 -17.54 -0.11 10.90
C LYS A 250 -16.67 -0.87 9.90
N GLY A 251 -16.44 -0.31 8.71
CA GLY A 251 -15.70 -1.00 7.66
C GLY A 251 -16.42 -2.26 7.18
N PHE A 252 -15.73 -3.06 6.37
CA PHE A 252 -16.28 -4.31 5.88
C PHE A 252 -15.19 -5.33 5.60
N PHE A 253 -15.39 -6.53 6.13
CA PHE A 253 -14.53 -7.69 5.89
C PHE A 253 -15.39 -8.86 5.41
N GLY A 254 -15.36 -9.10 4.10
CA GLY A 254 -16.11 -10.18 3.45
C GLY A 254 -15.23 -11.35 3.05
N ILE A 255 -15.79 -12.57 3.08
CA ILE A 255 -15.16 -13.77 2.51
C ILE A 255 -16.16 -14.45 1.58
N ASN A 256 -15.86 -14.44 0.28
CA ASN A 256 -16.55 -15.23 -0.72
C ASN A 256 -15.84 -16.58 -0.90
N MET A 257 -16.48 -17.63 -0.36
CA MET A 257 -16.02 -19.02 -0.41
C MET A 257 -16.75 -19.86 -1.46
N ALA A 258 -17.46 -19.26 -2.42
CA ALA A 258 -18.18 -20.05 -3.41
C ALA A 258 -17.26 -20.99 -4.21
N SER A 259 -17.74 -22.18 -4.55
CA SER A 259 -16.93 -23.19 -5.24
C SER A 259 -16.44 -22.73 -6.63
N THR A 260 -15.34 -23.31 -7.11
CA THR A 260 -14.78 -23.04 -8.44
C THR A 260 -15.84 -23.24 -9.52
N GLY A 261 -15.97 -22.27 -10.43
CA GLY A 261 -16.99 -22.27 -11.48
C GLY A 261 -18.35 -21.72 -11.07
N LYS A 262 -18.60 -21.35 -9.80
CA LYS A 262 -19.86 -20.74 -9.34
C LYS A 262 -19.97 -19.22 -9.57
N GLY A 263 -19.05 -18.64 -10.34
CA GLY A 263 -19.13 -17.24 -10.77
C GLY A 263 -18.69 -16.20 -9.73
N LYS A 264 -17.66 -16.50 -8.92
CA LYS A 264 -17.11 -15.59 -7.89
C LYS A 264 -16.83 -14.19 -8.41
N THR A 265 -16.18 -14.06 -9.57
CA THR A 265 -15.80 -12.77 -10.17
C THR A 265 -16.98 -11.81 -10.30
N ILE A 266 -18.11 -12.28 -10.85
CA ILE A 266 -19.32 -11.46 -11.01
C ILE A 266 -19.95 -11.19 -9.63
N ALA A 267 -19.98 -12.19 -8.75
CA ALA A 267 -20.50 -12.04 -7.40
C ALA A 267 -19.75 -10.94 -6.62
N ASN A 268 -18.41 -10.95 -6.66
CA ASN A 268 -17.56 -9.98 -5.99
C ASN A 268 -17.87 -8.56 -6.45
N ALA A 269 -17.94 -8.34 -7.77
CA ALA A 269 -18.29 -7.03 -8.31
C ALA A 269 -19.71 -6.61 -7.91
N LYS A 270 -20.69 -7.53 -7.93
CA LYS A 270 -22.07 -7.26 -7.48
C LYS A 270 -22.15 -6.90 -6.00
N ILE A 271 -21.37 -7.59 -5.14
CA ILE A 271 -21.26 -7.35 -3.70
C ILE A 271 -20.68 -5.95 -3.46
N MET A 272 -19.50 -5.66 -4.00
CA MET A 272 -18.81 -4.39 -3.77
C MET A 272 -19.59 -3.22 -4.34
N TYR A 273 -20.14 -3.35 -5.55
CA TYR A 273 -21.03 -2.33 -6.11
C TYR A 273 -22.26 -2.10 -5.20
N SER A 274 -22.85 -3.17 -4.68
CA SER A 274 -24.06 -3.06 -3.85
C SER A 274 -23.78 -2.43 -2.49
N LEU A 275 -22.62 -2.69 -1.89
CA LEU A 275 -22.18 -2.05 -0.64
C LEU A 275 -22.04 -0.52 -0.80
N THR A 276 -21.57 -0.07 -1.95
CA THR A 276 -21.07 1.31 -2.12
C THR A 276 -21.99 2.25 -2.88
N LYS A 277 -22.97 1.74 -3.63
CA LYS A 277 -23.84 2.53 -4.51
C LYS A 277 -24.44 3.79 -3.85
N LYS A 278 -24.78 3.74 -2.56
CA LYS A 278 -25.40 4.85 -1.82
C LYS A 278 -24.40 5.73 -1.07
N THR A 279 -23.13 5.33 -1.01
CA THR A 279 -22.08 6.08 -0.30
C THR A 279 -21.30 7.01 -1.24
N GLY A 280 -21.61 7.03 -2.54
CA GLY A 280 -20.89 7.83 -3.53
C GLY A 280 -19.46 7.36 -3.80
N ARG A 281 -19.07 6.14 -3.38
CA ARG A 281 -17.72 5.56 -3.54
C ARG A 281 -17.80 4.24 -4.32
N VAL A 282 -18.30 4.27 -5.56
CA VAL A 282 -18.42 3.05 -6.39
C VAL A 282 -17.12 2.81 -7.15
N ARG A 283 -16.08 2.48 -6.40
CA ARG A 283 -14.71 2.27 -6.90
C ARG A 283 -14.11 1.08 -6.17
N PHE A 284 -13.58 0.13 -6.92
CA PHE A 284 -12.94 -1.04 -6.32
C PHE A 284 -11.74 -1.48 -7.15
N ASN A 285 -10.88 -2.28 -6.55
CA ASN A 285 -9.77 -2.93 -7.20
C ASN A 285 -9.89 -4.44 -7.01
N VAL A 286 -9.46 -5.21 -8.02
CA VAL A 286 -9.38 -6.66 -8.01
C VAL A 286 -7.90 -7.02 -8.10
N ALA A 287 -7.36 -7.47 -6.99
CA ALA A 287 -5.97 -7.88 -6.85
C ALA A 287 -5.89 -9.41 -6.90
N LEU A 288 -5.32 -9.95 -7.96
CA LEU A 288 -5.18 -11.40 -8.16
C LEU A 288 -3.95 -11.94 -7.42
N GLY A 289 -4.06 -13.15 -6.85
CA GLY A 289 -2.98 -13.95 -6.26
C GLY A 289 -1.88 -14.39 -7.22
N LEU A 290 -1.91 -13.95 -8.48
CA LEU A 290 -0.92 -14.27 -9.50
C LEU A 290 0.32 -13.37 -9.37
N ARG A 291 1.51 -13.90 -9.71
CA ARG A 291 2.75 -13.08 -9.82
C ARG A 291 2.74 -12.12 -11.01
N THR A 292 2.00 -12.43 -12.06
CA THR A 292 1.94 -11.63 -13.29
C THR A 292 0.53 -11.60 -13.85
N LEU A 293 0.06 -10.42 -14.21
CA LEU A 293 -1.22 -10.25 -14.90
C LEU A 293 -0.99 -10.06 -16.40
N THR A 294 -1.55 -10.96 -17.20
CA THR A 294 -1.58 -10.77 -18.66
C THR A 294 -2.72 -9.83 -19.06
N LEU A 295 -2.53 -9.11 -20.17
CA LEU A 295 -3.60 -8.28 -20.74
C LEU A 295 -4.84 -9.11 -21.11
N GLN A 296 -4.67 -10.37 -21.50
CA GLN A 296 -5.79 -11.27 -21.83
C GLN A 296 -6.64 -11.56 -20.60
N THR A 297 -6.03 -11.91 -19.46
CA THR A 297 -6.73 -12.12 -18.20
C THR A 297 -7.49 -10.86 -17.77
N GLY A 298 -6.84 -9.68 -17.85
CA GLY A 298 -7.51 -8.42 -17.56
C GLY A 298 -8.69 -8.09 -18.50
N LYS A 299 -8.56 -8.38 -19.80
CA LYS A 299 -9.65 -8.22 -20.78
C LYS A 299 -10.81 -9.18 -20.51
N GLU A 300 -10.53 -10.36 -19.99
CA GLU A 300 -11.58 -11.30 -19.58
C GLU A 300 -12.37 -10.77 -18.38
N PHE A 301 -11.69 -10.18 -17.37
CA PHE A 301 -12.38 -9.47 -16.29
C PHE A 301 -13.28 -8.34 -16.80
N LYS A 302 -12.77 -7.52 -17.73
CA LYS A 302 -13.57 -6.46 -18.38
C LYS A 302 -14.83 -7.05 -19.01
N ARG A 303 -14.69 -8.13 -19.80
CA ARG A 303 -15.79 -8.80 -20.51
C ARG A 303 -16.82 -9.38 -19.55
N LEU A 304 -16.38 -10.12 -18.53
CA LEU A 304 -17.24 -10.74 -17.52
C LEU A 304 -18.06 -9.71 -16.73
N LEU A 305 -17.45 -8.57 -16.42
CA LEU A 305 -18.10 -7.49 -15.66
C LEU A 305 -18.86 -6.49 -16.54
N LYS A 306 -18.82 -6.67 -17.86
CA LYS A 306 -19.40 -5.76 -18.88
C LYS A 306 -18.89 -4.31 -18.76
N LEU A 307 -17.66 -4.14 -18.29
CA LEU A 307 -17.01 -2.84 -18.14
C LEU A 307 -16.60 -2.27 -19.49
N GLN A 308 -16.59 -0.94 -19.61
CA GLN A 308 -16.04 -0.26 -20.80
C GLN A 308 -14.56 0.11 -20.59
N ASP A 309 -13.84 0.46 -21.66
CA ASP A 309 -12.41 0.80 -21.58
C ASP A 309 -12.16 2.05 -20.70
N GLU A 310 -13.18 2.87 -20.46
CA GLU A 310 -13.13 4.06 -19.61
C GLU A 310 -13.40 3.76 -18.13
N ASP A 311 -13.93 2.58 -17.82
CA ASP A 311 -14.31 2.17 -16.46
C ASP A 311 -13.23 1.31 -15.77
N ILE A 312 -12.26 0.78 -16.55
CA ILE A 312 -11.28 -0.21 -16.08
C ILE A 312 -9.84 0.13 -16.49
N ALA A 313 -8.94 0.15 -15.51
CA ALA A 313 -7.49 0.04 -15.74
C ALA A 313 -7.03 -1.40 -15.50
N ILE A 314 -6.20 -1.92 -16.40
CA ILE A 314 -5.55 -3.23 -16.26
C ILE A 314 -4.05 -2.99 -16.03
N ALA A 315 -3.53 -3.35 -14.87
CA ALA A 315 -2.09 -3.29 -14.58
C ALA A 315 -1.39 -4.55 -15.10
N VAL A 316 -0.74 -4.44 -16.25
CA VAL A 316 -0.10 -5.57 -16.96
C VAL A 316 1.31 -5.77 -16.44
N GLY A 317 1.72 -7.02 -16.26
CA GLY A 317 3.07 -7.39 -15.81
C GLY A 317 3.08 -7.93 -14.38
N GLY A 318 4.28 -8.02 -13.81
CA GLY A 318 4.53 -8.52 -12.46
C GLY A 318 5.74 -7.83 -11.84
N ILE A 319 5.55 -7.23 -10.66
CA ILE A 319 6.57 -6.42 -9.96
C ILE A 319 7.53 -7.32 -9.15
N ALA A 320 7.05 -8.47 -8.67
CA ALA A 320 7.81 -9.36 -7.79
C ALA A 320 9.02 -10.02 -8.45
N VAL A 321 8.97 -10.32 -9.76
CA VAL A 321 10.08 -11.00 -10.46
C VAL A 321 11.35 -10.15 -10.40
N LYS A 322 11.21 -8.83 -10.53
CA LYS A 322 12.36 -7.92 -10.53
C LYS A 322 12.82 -7.54 -9.13
N GLN A 323 11.93 -7.39 -8.15
CA GLN A 323 12.36 -7.14 -6.75
C GLN A 323 13.25 -8.26 -6.21
N LEU A 324 13.03 -9.52 -6.60
CA LEU A 324 13.94 -10.63 -6.28
C LEU A 324 15.33 -10.42 -6.92
N PHE A 325 15.39 -10.06 -8.21
CA PHE A 325 16.66 -9.77 -8.90
C PHE A 325 17.35 -8.48 -8.41
N GLU A 326 16.58 -7.44 -8.08
CA GLU A 326 17.09 -6.16 -7.57
C GLU A 326 17.55 -6.28 -6.11
N ASN A 327 16.90 -7.10 -5.28
CA ASN A 327 17.37 -7.43 -3.93
C ASN A 327 18.66 -8.26 -3.96
N GLU A 328 18.86 -9.11 -4.98
CA GLU A 328 20.14 -9.78 -5.23
C GLU A 328 21.21 -8.81 -5.77
N GLN A 329 20.83 -7.82 -6.58
CA GLN A 329 21.76 -6.85 -7.19
C GLN A 329 22.05 -5.59 -6.36
N THR A 330 21.26 -5.28 -5.33
CA THR A 330 21.51 -4.15 -4.42
C THR A 330 22.77 -4.32 -3.58
N GLN A 331 23.47 -5.45 -3.71
CA GLN A 331 24.81 -5.66 -3.16
C GLN A 331 25.94 -4.99 -3.98
N VAL A 332 25.70 -4.38 -5.16
CA VAL A 332 26.83 -3.96 -6.04
C VAL A 332 26.78 -2.53 -6.61
N ASP A 333 25.66 -1.80 -6.65
CA ASP A 333 25.62 -0.48 -7.33
C ASP A 333 25.81 0.74 -6.42
N GLU A 334 27.00 0.87 -5.82
CA GLU A 334 27.44 2.10 -5.12
C GLU A 334 27.73 3.28 -6.08
N ASN A 335 27.78 3.04 -7.40
CA ASN A 335 28.20 4.03 -8.39
C ASN A 335 27.12 5.05 -8.84
N GLN A 336 25.87 4.93 -8.37
CA GLN A 336 24.82 5.92 -8.67
C GLN A 336 24.63 7.00 -7.59
N LEU A 337 25.37 6.96 -6.48
CA LEU A 337 25.13 7.80 -5.29
C LEU A 337 25.62 9.26 -5.36
N ASN A 338 26.08 9.76 -6.50
CA ASN A 338 26.73 11.09 -6.58
C ASN A 338 25.82 12.26 -7.03
N THR A 339 24.49 12.13 -6.92
CA THR A 339 23.57 13.25 -7.09
C THR A 339 22.55 13.29 -5.96
N GLY A 340 22.55 14.36 -5.15
CA GLY A 340 21.62 14.58 -4.02
C GLY A 340 20.18 14.88 -4.46
N SER A 341 19.59 13.98 -5.24
CA SER A 341 18.28 14.11 -5.89
C SER A 341 17.42 12.87 -5.60
N GLU A 342 17.38 12.38 -4.35
CA GLU A 342 16.53 11.25 -3.97
C GLU A 342 15.03 11.55 -4.21
N SER A 343 14.62 12.81 -4.10
CA SER A 343 13.28 13.30 -4.47
C SER A 343 12.99 13.26 -5.97
N GLU A 344 13.93 12.84 -6.81
CA GLU A 344 13.74 12.62 -8.26
C GLU A 344 13.50 11.14 -8.61
N GLU A 345 13.52 10.22 -7.63
CA GLU A 345 13.08 8.83 -7.86
C GLU A 345 11.60 8.79 -8.28
N GLN A 346 11.26 7.92 -9.24
CA GLN A 346 9.89 7.81 -9.73
C GLN A 346 8.95 7.26 -8.65
N ILE A 347 7.80 7.93 -8.47
CA ILE A 347 6.76 7.52 -7.53
C ILE A 347 6.15 6.15 -7.88
N LEU A 348 6.08 5.81 -9.17
CA LEU A 348 5.69 4.48 -9.64
C LEU A 348 6.89 3.78 -10.25
N ASP A 349 7.02 2.48 -9.97
CA ASP A 349 8.04 1.64 -10.58
C ASP A 349 7.91 1.68 -12.12
N SER A 350 9.03 1.60 -12.85
CA SER A 350 9.05 1.68 -14.32
C SER A 350 8.17 0.61 -14.97
N ASP A 351 8.00 -0.52 -14.27
CA ASP A 351 7.34 -1.71 -14.79
C ASP A 351 5.81 -1.67 -14.60
N TYR A 352 5.27 -0.64 -13.92
CA TYR A 352 3.84 -0.38 -13.94
C TYR A 352 3.42 0.04 -15.34
N ASN A 353 2.74 -0.88 -16.04
CA ASN A 353 2.12 -0.61 -17.32
C ASN A 353 0.60 -0.76 -17.20
N PHE A 354 -0.13 0.34 -17.37
CA PHE A 354 -1.58 0.34 -17.30
C PHE A 354 -2.20 0.42 -18.69
N HIS A 355 -3.15 -0.47 -18.95
CA HIS A 355 -4.06 -0.35 -20.08
C HIS A 355 -5.39 0.27 -19.62
N TYR A 356 -5.52 1.58 -19.82
CA TYR A 356 -6.70 2.39 -19.51
C TYR A 356 -6.96 3.37 -20.68
N LYS A 357 -8.21 3.48 -21.15
CA LYS A 357 -8.55 4.44 -22.22
C LYS A 357 -9.57 5.49 -21.81
N GLY A 358 -9.87 5.59 -20.51
CA GLY A 358 -10.72 6.65 -20.00
C GLY A 358 -10.02 8.00 -19.99
N GLU A 359 -10.82 9.06 -19.99
CA GLU A 359 -10.30 10.43 -19.93
C GLU A 359 -9.64 10.71 -18.57
N ILE A 360 -8.43 11.29 -18.61
CA ILE A 360 -7.75 11.82 -17.44
C ILE A 360 -8.34 13.19 -17.09
N LYS A 361 -9.32 13.20 -16.18
CA LYS A 361 -10.01 14.43 -15.75
C LYS A 361 -9.24 15.17 -14.65
N GLN A 362 -9.63 16.40 -14.39
CA GLN A 362 -9.16 17.13 -13.22
C GLN A 362 -9.71 16.48 -11.94
N HIS A 363 -8.83 16.20 -10.97
CA HIS A 363 -9.18 15.80 -9.61
C HIS A 363 -8.41 16.64 -8.59
N SER A 364 -8.73 16.52 -7.31
CA SER A 364 -8.22 17.43 -6.27
C SER A 364 -6.70 17.39 -6.09
N LEU A 365 -6.05 16.27 -6.41
CA LEU A 365 -4.59 16.08 -6.30
C LEU A 365 -3.82 16.20 -7.62
N ARG A 366 -4.50 16.49 -8.74
CA ARG A 366 -3.87 16.44 -10.07
C ARG A 366 -2.68 17.38 -10.22
N GLU A 367 -2.67 18.51 -9.51
CA GLU A 367 -1.52 19.42 -9.48
C GLU A 367 -0.21 18.68 -9.18
N TRP A 368 -0.26 17.73 -8.23
CA TRP A 368 0.92 16.99 -7.77
C TRP A 368 1.12 15.64 -8.45
N THR A 369 0.11 15.04 -9.08
CA THR A 369 0.23 13.71 -9.72
C THR A 369 0.48 13.75 -11.22
N LYS A 370 0.11 14.84 -11.91
CA LYS A 370 0.18 14.98 -13.38
C LYS A 370 1.55 14.80 -14.04
N HIS A 371 2.63 14.73 -13.26
CA HIS A 371 3.98 14.52 -13.78
C HIS A 371 4.22 13.06 -14.22
N ASP A 372 3.37 12.14 -13.75
CA ASP A 372 3.35 10.75 -14.19
C ASP A 372 1.92 10.32 -14.52
N GLU A 373 1.62 10.21 -15.82
CA GLU A 373 0.30 9.82 -16.30
C GLU A 373 -0.16 8.45 -15.77
N ARG A 374 0.77 7.57 -15.39
CA ARG A 374 0.44 6.25 -14.84
C ARG A 374 -0.22 6.36 -13.47
N ILE A 375 0.15 7.37 -12.67
CA ILE A 375 -0.52 7.66 -11.39
C ILE A 375 -1.96 8.08 -11.67
N ASP A 376 -2.15 8.97 -12.64
CA ASP A 376 -3.49 9.42 -13.01
C ASP A 376 -4.33 8.26 -13.60
N GLN A 377 -3.75 7.34 -14.38
CA GLN A 377 -4.43 6.14 -14.87
C GLN A 377 -4.86 5.21 -13.72
N LEU A 378 -3.98 4.97 -12.76
CA LEU A 378 -4.27 4.18 -11.55
C LEU A 378 -5.39 4.81 -10.71
N LEU A 379 -5.35 6.14 -10.53
CA LEU A 379 -6.30 6.86 -9.70
C LEU A 379 -7.63 7.13 -10.40
N GLN A 380 -7.66 7.40 -11.70
CA GLN A 380 -8.90 7.76 -12.37
C GLN A 380 -9.82 6.57 -12.59
N ALA A 381 -9.27 5.41 -12.96
CA ALA A 381 -10.09 4.24 -13.28
C ALA A 381 -11.02 3.83 -12.12
N PRO A 382 -12.34 3.78 -12.30
CA PRO A 382 -13.26 3.31 -11.26
C PRO A 382 -12.95 1.88 -10.79
N VAL A 383 -12.63 1.00 -11.74
CA VAL A 383 -12.20 -0.38 -11.49
C VAL A 383 -10.73 -0.53 -11.87
N LEU A 384 -9.95 -1.16 -10.99
CA LEU A 384 -8.58 -1.58 -11.28
C LEU A 384 -8.53 -3.10 -11.25
N VAL A 385 -7.90 -3.73 -12.23
CA VAL A 385 -7.54 -5.14 -12.18
C VAL A 385 -6.02 -5.23 -12.21
N SER A 386 -5.44 -5.84 -11.19
CA SER A 386 -4.00 -5.96 -10.99
C SER A 386 -3.65 -7.28 -10.31
N THR A 387 -2.36 -7.57 -10.15
CA THR A 387 -1.94 -8.53 -9.13
C THR A 387 -1.90 -7.87 -7.75
N ILE A 388 -1.82 -8.68 -6.69
CA ILE A 388 -1.56 -8.21 -5.32
C ILE A 388 -0.24 -7.43 -5.25
N ASP A 389 0.81 -7.89 -5.96
CA ASP A 389 2.13 -7.23 -6.01
C ASP A 389 2.08 -5.77 -6.49
N HIS A 390 1.05 -5.36 -7.24
CA HIS A 390 0.86 -3.97 -7.64
C HIS A 390 0.39 -3.06 -6.50
N LEU A 391 -0.13 -3.62 -5.42
CA LEU A 391 -0.61 -2.89 -4.23
C LEU A 391 0.30 -3.08 -3.02
N ILE A 392 1.11 -4.16 -2.99
CA ILE A 392 2.12 -4.42 -1.96
C ILE A 392 3.05 -3.22 -1.67
N PRO A 393 3.46 -2.39 -2.65
CA PRO A 393 4.28 -1.22 -2.36
C PRO A 393 3.60 -0.19 -1.46
N ALA A 394 2.29 -0.25 -1.21
CA ALA A 394 1.67 0.53 -0.15
C ALA A 394 2.39 0.32 1.18
N THR A 395 2.74 -0.92 1.53
CA THR A 395 3.40 -1.26 2.80
C THR A 395 4.89 -1.52 2.63
N GLU A 396 5.29 -2.19 1.54
CA GLU A 396 6.69 -2.59 1.32
C GLU A 396 7.49 -1.56 0.49
N GLY A 397 6.84 -0.50 0.00
CA GLY A 397 7.49 0.61 -0.70
C GLY A 397 8.24 1.52 0.27
N THR A 398 9.33 1.01 0.85
CA THR A 398 10.05 1.68 1.94
C THR A 398 10.91 2.85 1.49
N LYS A 399 11.16 3.04 0.19
CA LYS A 399 12.01 4.09 -0.40
C LYS A 399 11.33 4.81 -1.57
N GLY A 400 11.68 6.07 -1.81
CA GLY A 400 11.49 6.73 -3.12
C GLY A 400 10.06 7.12 -3.47
N GLY A 401 9.14 7.06 -2.51
CA GLY A 401 7.72 7.40 -2.76
C GLY A 401 6.91 6.29 -3.42
N LYS A 402 7.47 5.08 -3.59
CA LYS A 402 6.79 3.91 -4.20
C LYS A 402 5.44 3.58 -3.55
N GLN A 403 5.24 3.96 -2.30
CA GLN A 403 3.99 3.76 -1.58
C GLN A 403 2.88 4.75 -1.93
N ILE A 404 3.19 5.94 -2.46
CA ILE A 404 2.21 7.04 -2.61
C ILE A 404 1.03 6.63 -3.50
N ALA A 405 1.32 6.11 -4.70
CA ALA A 405 0.30 5.73 -5.67
C ALA A 405 -0.64 4.60 -5.16
N PRO A 406 -0.14 3.45 -4.66
CA PRO A 406 -1.01 2.41 -4.11
C PRO A 406 -1.72 2.83 -2.81
N MET A 407 -1.11 3.67 -1.95
CA MET A 407 -1.82 4.27 -0.80
C MET A 407 -3.02 5.10 -1.26
N LEU A 408 -2.84 6.00 -2.25
CA LEU A 408 -3.92 6.80 -2.80
C LEU A 408 -5.01 5.92 -3.45
N ARG A 409 -4.63 4.81 -4.07
CA ARG A 409 -5.60 3.83 -4.62
C ARG A 409 -6.43 3.19 -3.51
N LEU A 410 -5.81 2.71 -2.42
CA LEU A 410 -6.51 2.11 -1.28
C LEU A 410 -7.38 3.14 -0.53
N LEU A 411 -6.91 4.38 -0.41
CA LEU A 411 -7.68 5.49 0.19
C LEU A 411 -8.97 5.82 -0.58
N THR A 412 -9.02 5.50 -1.87
CA THR A 412 -10.10 5.94 -2.78
C THR A 412 -10.90 4.79 -3.41
N SER A 413 -10.56 3.55 -3.13
CA SER A 413 -11.26 2.37 -3.68
C SER A 413 -11.30 1.24 -2.66
N ASP A 414 -12.26 0.33 -2.80
CA ASP A 414 -12.30 -0.88 -1.98
C ASP A 414 -11.50 -2.02 -2.62
N LEU A 415 -11.08 -3.02 -1.83
CA LEU A 415 -10.15 -4.07 -2.24
C LEU A 415 -10.83 -5.43 -2.30
N ILE A 416 -10.79 -6.07 -3.47
CA ILE A 416 -11.09 -7.49 -3.65
C ILE A 416 -9.75 -8.22 -3.81
N ILE A 417 -9.48 -9.20 -2.95
CA ILE A 417 -8.32 -10.08 -3.08
C ILE A 417 -8.80 -11.43 -3.59
N ASP A 418 -8.41 -11.77 -4.82
CA ASP A 418 -8.83 -13.00 -5.50
C ASP A 418 -7.72 -14.06 -5.40
N GLU A 419 -8.08 -15.23 -4.90
CA GLU A 419 -7.18 -16.34 -4.56
C GLU A 419 -6.00 -15.91 -3.65
N PRO A 420 -6.26 -15.28 -2.47
CA PRO A 420 -5.20 -14.88 -1.53
C PRO A 420 -4.36 -16.04 -1.00
N ASP A 421 -4.87 -17.27 -1.06
CA ASP A 421 -4.21 -18.50 -0.65
C ASP A 421 -3.23 -19.07 -1.69
N ASP A 422 -3.18 -18.51 -2.90
CA ASP A 422 -2.11 -18.78 -3.88
C ASP A 422 -0.77 -18.14 -3.45
N PHE A 423 -0.77 -17.26 -2.45
CA PHE A 423 0.45 -16.67 -1.90
C PHE A 423 1.25 -17.70 -1.10
N GLY A 424 2.57 -17.71 -1.32
CA GLY A 424 3.48 -18.55 -0.55
C GLY A 424 3.45 -18.20 0.93
N LEU A 425 3.73 -19.18 1.80
CA LEU A 425 3.76 -18.97 3.25
C LEU A 425 4.69 -17.82 3.69
N GLY A 426 5.80 -17.62 2.98
CA GLY A 426 6.74 -16.51 3.23
C GLY A 426 6.19 -15.12 2.92
N ASP A 427 5.17 -15.02 2.05
CA ASP A 427 4.57 -13.74 1.63
C ASP A 427 3.35 -13.35 2.48
N LEU A 428 2.83 -14.26 3.31
CA LEU A 428 1.67 -14.01 4.17
C LEU A 428 1.83 -12.80 5.11
N PRO A 429 3.01 -12.53 5.72
CA PRO A 429 3.18 -11.32 6.53
C PRO A 429 2.97 -10.02 5.73
N ALA A 430 3.42 -9.98 4.47
CA ALA A 430 3.23 -8.82 3.60
C ALA A 430 1.74 -8.67 3.20
N LEU A 431 1.05 -9.79 2.94
CA LEU A 431 -0.39 -9.79 2.72
C LEU A 431 -1.17 -9.26 3.94
N CYS A 432 -0.80 -9.67 5.15
CA CYS A 432 -1.39 -9.16 6.39
C CYS A 432 -1.18 -7.64 6.52
N ARG A 433 0.03 -7.14 6.26
CA ARG A 433 0.31 -5.69 6.26
C ARG A 433 -0.55 -4.96 5.23
N LEU A 434 -0.69 -5.49 4.02
CA LEU A 434 -1.55 -4.90 2.98
C LEU A 434 -3.01 -4.84 3.42
N VAL A 435 -3.55 -5.92 4.00
CA VAL A 435 -4.94 -5.95 4.49
C VAL A 435 -5.13 -5.00 5.68
N ASN A 436 -4.14 -4.89 6.56
CA ASN A 436 -4.12 -3.88 7.61
C ASN A 436 -4.16 -2.46 7.00
N TRP A 437 -3.32 -2.15 6.02
CA TRP A 437 -3.29 -0.83 5.40
C TRP A 437 -4.53 -0.54 4.56
N ALA A 438 -5.17 -1.56 3.98
CA ALA A 438 -6.49 -1.40 3.38
C ALA A 438 -7.49 -0.92 4.45
N GLY A 439 -7.55 -1.57 5.61
CA GLY A 439 -8.37 -1.11 6.74
C GLY A 439 -8.00 0.29 7.23
N MET A 440 -6.70 0.56 7.44
CA MET A 440 -6.16 1.85 7.90
C MET A 440 -6.48 3.00 6.94
N LEU A 441 -6.51 2.75 5.63
CA LEU A 441 -6.85 3.74 4.62
C LEU A 441 -8.36 3.79 4.33
N GLY A 442 -9.18 3.13 5.15
CA GLY A 442 -10.64 3.17 5.05
C GLY A 442 -11.19 2.40 3.84
N SER A 443 -10.43 1.46 3.30
CA SER A 443 -10.91 0.51 2.28
C SER A 443 -11.73 -0.60 2.95
N ARG A 444 -12.77 -1.05 2.25
CA ARG A 444 -13.46 -2.30 2.55
C ARG A 444 -12.76 -3.45 1.86
N VAL A 445 -12.74 -4.63 2.46
CA VAL A 445 -12.00 -5.80 1.94
C VAL A 445 -12.96 -6.96 1.69
N LEU A 446 -12.83 -7.58 0.51
CA LEU A 446 -13.49 -8.83 0.15
C LEU A 446 -12.44 -9.86 -0.29
N LEU A 447 -12.30 -10.93 0.47
CA LEU A 447 -11.47 -12.08 0.10
C LEU A 447 -12.31 -13.04 -0.77
N SER A 448 -11.73 -13.58 -1.83
CA SER A 448 -12.41 -14.45 -2.79
C SER A 448 -11.57 -15.68 -3.07
N THR A 449 -11.93 -16.82 -2.53
CA THR A 449 -11.24 -18.10 -2.78
C THR A 449 -12.14 -19.26 -2.39
N ALA A 450 -12.06 -20.37 -3.13
CA ALA A 450 -12.82 -21.57 -2.78
C ALA A 450 -12.19 -22.35 -1.61
N THR A 451 -10.92 -22.08 -1.30
CA THR A 451 -10.04 -22.91 -0.47
C THR A 451 -9.49 -22.18 0.75
N MET A 452 -10.15 -21.08 1.17
CA MET A 452 -9.75 -20.27 2.33
C MET A 452 -9.39 -21.10 3.57
N PRO A 453 -8.10 -21.18 3.98
CA PRO A 453 -7.72 -21.84 5.21
C PRO A 453 -8.22 -21.04 6.44
N PRO A 454 -8.71 -21.69 7.50
CA PRO A 454 -9.17 -20.98 8.70
C PRO A 454 -8.12 -20.03 9.29
N ALA A 455 -6.87 -20.50 9.42
CA ALA A 455 -5.77 -19.68 9.96
C ALA A 455 -5.53 -18.40 9.15
N LEU A 456 -5.57 -18.48 7.82
CA LEU A 456 -5.44 -17.31 6.95
C LEU A 456 -6.61 -16.34 7.14
N SER A 457 -7.84 -16.86 7.21
CA SER A 457 -9.03 -16.03 7.44
C SER A 457 -8.95 -15.26 8.77
N TYR A 458 -8.42 -15.90 9.82
CA TYR A 458 -8.29 -15.29 11.15
C TYR A 458 -7.21 -14.21 11.15
N ALA A 459 -6.05 -14.51 10.59
CA ALA A 459 -4.94 -13.57 10.51
C ALA A 459 -5.33 -12.31 9.72
N LEU A 460 -6.01 -12.47 8.57
CA LEU A 460 -6.46 -11.34 7.76
C LEU A 460 -7.59 -10.55 8.41
N PHE A 461 -8.47 -11.18 9.17
CA PHE A 461 -9.49 -10.47 9.95
C PHE A 461 -8.86 -9.59 11.03
N ILE A 462 -7.91 -10.14 11.82
CA ILE A 462 -7.19 -9.39 12.86
C ILE A 462 -6.46 -8.21 12.21
N ALA A 463 -5.70 -8.47 11.14
CA ALA A 463 -4.99 -7.44 10.42
C ALA A 463 -5.93 -6.32 9.93
N TYR A 464 -7.07 -6.68 9.33
CA TYR A 464 -8.05 -5.71 8.85
C TYR A 464 -8.65 -4.88 9.99
N LYS A 465 -9.06 -5.53 11.10
CA LYS A 465 -9.65 -4.87 12.25
C LYS A 465 -8.68 -3.87 12.88
N ASP A 466 -7.43 -4.26 13.09
CA ASP A 466 -6.39 -3.40 13.66
C ASP A 466 -6.11 -2.21 12.73
N GLY A 467 -6.16 -2.43 11.42
CA GLY A 467 -6.08 -1.37 10.43
C GLY A 467 -7.25 -0.39 10.54
N TRP A 468 -8.49 -0.91 10.52
CA TRP A 468 -9.69 -0.11 10.61
C TRP A 468 -9.77 0.70 11.92
N GLU A 469 -9.26 0.16 13.02
CA GLU A 469 -9.14 0.89 14.29
C GLU A 469 -8.33 2.18 14.11
N GLN A 470 -7.21 2.14 13.39
CA GLN A 470 -6.39 3.32 13.12
C GLN A 470 -7.10 4.32 12.21
N TYR A 471 -7.88 3.84 11.22
CA TYR A 471 -8.76 4.70 10.43
C TYR A 471 -9.81 5.40 11.31
N ALA A 472 -10.46 4.62 12.19
CA ALA A 472 -11.52 5.08 13.07
C ALA A 472 -11.04 6.18 14.02
N LYS A 473 -9.88 6.00 14.66
CA LYS A 473 -9.28 7.00 15.57
C LYS A 473 -9.14 8.39 14.92
N ALA A 474 -8.81 8.43 13.63
CA ALA A 474 -8.55 9.69 12.92
C ALA A 474 -9.77 10.26 12.19
N ASN A 475 -10.75 9.43 11.83
CA ASN A 475 -11.82 9.82 10.90
C ASN A 475 -13.25 9.67 11.46
N LEU A 476 -13.42 9.01 12.61
CA LEU A 476 -14.73 8.74 13.20
C LEU A 476 -14.80 9.31 14.61
N ALA A 477 -15.99 9.75 15.04
CA ALA A 477 -16.19 10.29 16.38
C ALA A 477 -16.22 9.18 17.44
N ASP A 478 -17.06 8.15 17.23
CA ASP A 478 -17.33 7.09 18.21
C ASP A 478 -17.42 5.73 17.51
N TRP A 479 -16.27 5.10 17.25
CA TRP A 479 -16.26 3.72 16.74
C TRP A 479 -16.35 2.72 17.90
N ASN A 480 -17.31 1.79 17.79
CA ASN A 480 -17.63 0.83 18.85
C ASN A 480 -16.86 -0.49 18.74
N ASN A 481 -15.71 -0.49 18.07
CA ASN A 481 -14.84 -1.65 17.84
C ASN A 481 -15.47 -2.79 17.01
N GLU A 482 -16.64 -2.57 16.39
CA GLU A 482 -17.28 -3.56 15.54
C GLU A 482 -16.83 -3.44 14.07
N ILE A 483 -16.74 -4.59 13.41
CA ILE A 483 -16.54 -4.73 11.96
C ILE A 483 -17.74 -5.41 11.32
N ALA A 484 -18.22 -4.88 10.19
CA ALA A 484 -19.27 -5.54 9.41
C ALA A 484 -18.68 -6.72 8.61
N CYS A 485 -18.98 -7.93 9.03
CA CYS A 485 -18.46 -9.15 8.43
C CYS A 485 -19.51 -9.85 7.57
N ALA A 486 -19.06 -10.52 6.51
CA ALA A 486 -19.94 -11.32 5.67
C ALA A 486 -19.25 -12.55 5.10
N TRP A 487 -19.99 -13.65 4.98
CA TRP A 487 -19.58 -14.88 4.33
C TRP A 487 -20.56 -15.23 3.23
N PHE A 488 -20.03 -15.62 2.07
CA PHE A 488 -20.81 -15.96 0.89
C PHE A 488 -20.39 -17.30 0.34
N ASP A 489 -21.35 -18.11 -0.05
CA ASP A 489 -21.13 -19.25 -0.93
C ASP A 489 -22.37 -19.52 -1.81
N GLU A 490 -22.30 -20.56 -2.65
CA GLU A 490 -23.38 -20.90 -3.57
C GLU A 490 -24.67 -21.38 -2.87
N ASN A 491 -24.62 -21.67 -1.57
CA ASN A 491 -25.75 -22.15 -0.78
C ASN A 491 -26.34 -21.04 0.11
N SER A 492 -25.48 -20.24 0.71
CA SER A 492 -25.85 -19.37 1.82
C SER A 492 -25.06 -18.07 1.85
N THR A 493 -25.64 -17.10 2.55
CA THR A 493 -24.98 -15.85 2.88
C THR A 493 -25.24 -15.57 4.34
N LYS A 494 -24.22 -15.12 5.06
CA LYS A 494 -24.31 -14.73 6.46
C LYS A 494 -23.63 -13.39 6.64
N THR A 495 -24.29 -12.48 7.34
CA THR A 495 -23.75 -11.19 7.76
C THR A 495 -23.82 -11.09 9.29
N GLU A 496 -22.87 -10.38 9.89
CA GLU A 496 -22.81 -10.12 11.33
C GLU A 496 -21.93 -8.90 11.63
N LEU A 497 -22.21 -8.19 12.72
CA LEU A 497 -21.29 -7.19 13.28
C LEU A 497 -20.43 -7.86 14.35
N ILE A 498 -19.11 -7.74 14.25
CA ILE A 498 -18.18 -8.53 15.07
C ILE A 498 -17.18 -7.62 15.76
N ASN A 499 -17.05 -7.79 17.08
CA ASN A 499 -16.22 -6.95 17.94
C ASN A 499 -14.83 -7.56 18.22
N ASN A 500 -14.72 -8.89 18.27
CA ASN A 500 -13.48 -9.57 18.65
C ASN A 500 -13.14 -10.77 17.73
N SER A 501 -11.89 -11.22 17.80
CA SER A 501 -11.37 -12.34 17.02
C SER A 501 -12.06 -13.67 17.33
N ASP A 502 -12.43 -13.92 18.58
CA ASP A 502 -13.00 -15.20 18.99
C ASP A 502 -14.40 -15.41 18.41
N ASP A 503 -15.20 -14.35 18.38
CA ASP A 503 -16.53 -14.39 17.76
C ASP A 503 -16.42 -14.53 16.24
N PHE A 504 -15.44 -13.88 15.61
CA PHE A 504 -15.12 -14.12 14.20
C PHE A 504 -14.80 -15.60 13.94
N GLN A 505 -13.90 -16.20 14.73
CA GLN A 505 -13.51 -17.61 14.59
C GLN A 505 -14.71 -18.55 14.74
N LYS A 506 -15.53 -18.36 15.79
CA LYS A 506 -16.74 -19.17 16.02
C LYS A 506 -17.72 -19.08 14.86
N LEU A 507 -17.99 -17.86 14.36
CA LEU A 507 -18.93 -17.64 13.26
C LEU A 507 -18.39 -18.18 11.93
N HIS A 508 -17.10 -18.00 11.65
CA HIS A 508 -16.44 -18.56 10.48
C HIS A 508 -16.51 -20.09 10.49
N ASN A 509 -16.15 -20.74 11.60
CA ASN A 509 -16.21 -22.19 11.73
C ASN A 509 -17.63 -22.73 11.60
N LYS A 510 -18.62 -22.01 12.14
CA LYS A 510 -20.03 -22.35 11.98
C LYS A 510 -20.48 -22.25 10.52
N PHE A 511 -20.04 -21.24 9.78
CA PHE A 511 -20.32 -21.10 8.35
C PHE A 511 -19.67 -22.24 7.55
N VAL A 512 -18.37 -22.47 7.76
CA VAL A 512 -17.60 -23.54 7.09
C VAL A 512 -18.20 -24.92 7.39
N SER A 513 -18.60 -25.21 8.64
CA SER A 513 -19.23 -26.48 9.00
C SER A 513 -20.55 -26.72 8.25
N LYS A 514 -21.34 -25.67 8.01
CA LYS A 514 -22.56 -25.77 7.19
C LYS A 514 -22.22 -25.96 5.72
N ARG A 515 -21.20 -25.26 5.23
CA ARG A 515 -20.69 -25.40 3.87
C ARG A 515 -20.19 -26.81 3.58
N VAL A 516 -19.39 -27.41 4.47
CA VAL A 516 -18.91 -28.80 4.33
C VAL A 516 -20.08 -29.76 4.17
N LYS A 517 -21.08 -29.69 5.06
CA LYS A 517 -22.30 -30.53 4.95
C LYS A 517 -23.04 -30.33 3.63
N PHE A 518 -23.12 -29.09 3.15
CA PHE A 518 -23.74 -28.79 1.85
C PHE A 518 -22.93 -29.41 0.70
N LEU A 519 -21.60 -29.28 0.71
CA LEU A 519 -20.72 -29.84 -0.31
C LEU A 519 -20.75 -31.36 -0.32
N ASP A 520 -20.73 -32.00 0.85
CA ASP A 520 -20.84 -33.47 1.00
C ASP A 520 -22.18 -34.00 0.46
N SER A 521 -23.24 -33.20 0.53
CA SER A 521 -24.55 -33.55 -0.03
C SER A 521 -24.64 -33.42 -1.55
N GLN A 522 -23.66 -32.79 -2.21
CA GLN A 522 -23.65 -32.67 -3.67
C GLN A 522 -23.22 -34.01 -4.28
N SER A 523 -24.15 -34.68 -4.96
CA SER A 523 -23.96 -36.03 -5.51
C SER A 523 -23.03 -36.10 -6.74
N ASN A 524 -22.73 -34.96 -7.37
CA ASN A 524 -21.94 -34.91 -8.60
C ASN A 524 -20.45 -34.74 -8.33
N HIS A 525 -19.78 -35.87 -8.06
CA HIS A 525 -18.31 -35.96 -8.07
C HIS A 525 -17.82 -35.92 -9.53
N ASN A 526 -17.89 -34.77 -10.19
CA ASN A 526 -17.49 -34.59 -11.60
C ASN A 526 -15.97 -34.77 -11.83
N LYS A 527 -15.19 -35.03 -10.78
CA LYS A 527 -13.75 -35.26 -10.82
C LYS A 527 -13.42 -36.42 -9.90
N ILE A 528 -12.92 -37.52 -10.48
CA ILE A 528 -12.41 -38.67 -9.75
C ILE A 528 -10.90 -38.64 -9.90
N ALA A 529 -10.19 -38.56 -8.78
CA ALA A 529 -8.73 -38.63 -8.78
C ALA A 529 -8.29 -40.10 -8.71
N LYS A 530 -7.25 -40.44 -9.48
CA LYS A 530 -6.54 -41.72 -9.40
C LYS A 530 -5.06 -41.45 -9.23
N ILE A 531 -4.45 -42.07 -8.23
CA ILE A 531 -2.99 -42.03 -8.04
C ILE A 531 -2.38 -42.98 -9.08
N VAL A 532 -1.40 -42.47 -9.82
CA VAL A 532 -0.68 -43.22 -10.85
C VAL A 532 0.78 -43.35 -10.42
N THR A 533 1.27 -44.58 -10.37
CA THR A 533 2.68 -44.87 -10.08
C THR A 533 3.52 -44.62 -11.32
N ILE A 534 4.70 -43.99 -11.16
CA ILE A 534 5.71 -43.86 -12.21
C ILE A 534 6.73 -44.96 -12.00
N GLU A 535 6.81 -45.91 -12.93
CA GLU A 535 7.81 -46.97 -12.92
C GLU A 535 9.01 -46.58 -13.79
N LYS A 536 10.21 -46.61 -13.21
CA LYS A 536 11.46 -46.20 -13.86
C LYS A 536 12.40 -47.39 -13.98
N ALA A 537 12.83 -47.74 -15.20
CA ALA A 537 13.87 -48.74 -15.42
C ALA A 537 15.28 -48.21 -15.04
N GLU A 538 16.24 -49.10 -14.80
CA GLU A 538 17.61 -48.73 -14.37
C GLU A 538 18.29 -47.76 -15.36
N ASP A 539 18.15 -48.01 -16.66
CA ASP A 539 18.77 -47.21 -17.73
C ASP A 539 17.91 -46.02 -18.22
N GLU A 540 16.75 -45.80 -17.60
CA GLU A 540 15.81 -44.76 -18.02
C GLU A 540 16.00 -43.46 -17.23
N THR A 541 15.76 -42.29 -17.83
CA THR A 541 15.70 -41.03 -17.07
C THR A 541 14.33 -40.86 -16.41
N ILE A 542 14.27 -40.15 -15.27
CA ILE A 542 12.97 -39.86 -14.60
C ILE A 542 11.99 -39.18 -15.56
N SER A 543 12.47 -38.25 -16.39
CA SER A 543 11.65 -37.55 -17.37
C SER A 543 11.06 -38.49 -18.43
N SER A 544 11.81 -39.50 -18.88
CA SER A 544 11.31 -40.51 -19.83
C SER A 544 10.21 -41.38 -19.19
N ALA A 545 10.45 -41.90 -17.99
CA ALA A 545 9.47 -42.71 -17.25
C ALA A 545 8.18 -41.91 -16.99
N MET A 546 8.31 -40.63 -16.63
CA MET A 546 7.18 -39.71 -16.50
C MET A 546 6.44 -39.51 -17.83
N ALA A 547 7.15 -39.24 -18.93
CA ALA A 547 6.53 -39.00 -20.23
C ALA A 547 5.74 -40.21 -20.71
N LYS A 548 6.30 -41.42 -20.56
CA LYS A 548 5.62 -42.69 -20.87
C LYS A 548 4.35 -42.87 -20.03
N THR A 549 4.46 -42.70 -18.71
CA THR A 549 3.32 -42.81 -17.78
C THR A 549 2.23 -41.79 -18.13
N ILE A 550 2.59 -40.55 -18.43
CA ILE A 550 1.67 -39.49 -18.84
C ILE A 550 0.99 -39.86 -20.16
N GLN A 551 1.74 -40.33 -21.16
CA GLN A 551 1.19 -40.72 -22.47
C GLN A 551 0.14 -41.83 -22.33
N GLU A 552 0.46 -42.90 -21.59
CA GLU A 552 -0.46 -44.02 -21.37
C GLU A 552 -1.75 -43.58 -20.67
N ASN A 553 -1.64 -42.70 -19.67
CA ASN A 553 -2.80 -42.19 -18.95
C ASN A 553 -3.61 -41.17 -19.76
N ILE A 554 -2.97 -40.33 -20.59
CA ILE A 554 -3.68 -39.45 -21.53
C ILE A 554 -4.51 -40.28 -22.50
N ILE A 555 -3.96 -41.36 -23.07
CA ILE A 555 -4.68 -42.24 -24.00
C ILE A 555 -5.88 -42.88 -23.30
N THR A 556 -5.71 -43.32 -22.06
CA THR A 556 -6.80 -43.93 -21.28
C THR A 556 -7.89 -42.91 -20.95
N LEU A 557 -7.52 -41.71 -20.52
CA LEU A 557 -8.46 -40.61 -20.22
C LEU A 557 -9.15 -40.06 -21.47
N HIS A 558 -8.54 -40.18 -22.65
CA HIS A 558 -9.17 -39.74 -23.90
C HIS A 558 -10.17 -40.76 -24.45
N ARG A 559 -9.96 -42.05 -24.19
CA ARG A 559 -10.84 -43.14 -24.62
C ARG A 559 -12.10 -43.27 -23.77
N ASN A 560 -11.99 -42.95 -22.49
CA ASN A 560 -13.09 -42.91 -21.52
C ASN A 560 -13.77 -41.54 -21.56
#